data_AF-A0A8T7DQM8-F1
#
_entry.id   AF-A0A8T7DQM8-F1
#
_cell.length_a   1.000
_cell.length_b   1.000
_cell.length_c   1.000
_cell.angle_alpha   90.00
_cell.angle_beta   90.00
_cell.angle_gamma   90.00
#
_symmetry.space_group_name_H-M   'P 1'
#
loop_
_entity.id
_entity.type
_entity.pdbx_description
1 polymer ?
#
loop_
_entity_poly.entity_id
_entity_poly.type
_entity_poly.pdbx_seq_one_letter_code
_entity_poly.pdbx_strand_id
1 'polypeptide(L)' 'MNNIEHYIESIPEQRRERFMLIHKRILKLYPDAIVDMSYRMPTYRHGEGWIALAN' A
#
# COMPACT_ATOMS: atom_id res chain seq x y z
N MET A 1 1.66 -12.71 -9.51
CA MET A 1 1.62 -11.23 -9.47
C MET A 1 0.94 -10.84 -8.18
N ASN A 2 1.56 -9.99 -7.38
CA ASN A 2 1.04 -9.65 -6.05
C ASN A 2 -0.24 -8.81 -6.19
N ASN A 3 -1.26 -9.04 -5.35
CA ASN A 3 -2.53 -8.30 -5.42
C ASN A 3 -2.35 -6.77 -5.30
N ILE A 4 -1.25 -6.32 -4.69
CA ILE A 4 -0.88 -4.91 -4.53
C ILE A 4 -0.32 -4.30 -5.82
N GLU A 5 0.46 -5.06 -6.61
CA GLU A 5 1.01 -4.59 -7.89
C GLU A 5 -0.14 -4.26 -8.85
N HIS A 6 -1.12 -5.16 -8.95
CA HIS A 6 -2.33 -4.93 -9.74
C HIS A 6 -3.14 -3.72 -9.25
N TYR A 7 -3.24 -3.52 -7.93
CA TYR A 7 -3.88 -2.33 -7.38
C TYR A 7 -3.15 -1.07 -7.84
N ILE A 8 -1.83 -1.02 -7.70
CA ILE A 8 -1.00 0.12 -8.09
C ILE A 8 -1.11 0.40 -9.61
N GLU A 9 -1.11 -0.63 -10.43
CA GLU A 9 -1.27 -0.53 -11.89
C GLU A 9 -2.65 0.01 -12.29
N SER A 10 -3.69 -0.25 -11.48
CA SER A 10 -5.04 0.28 -11.73
C SER A 10 -5.20 1.76 -11.36
N ILE A 11 -4.28 2.31 -10.56
CA ILE A 11 -4.32 3.73 -10.19
C ILE A 11 -3.99 4.59 -11.42
N PRO A 12 -4.78 5.66 -11.71
CA PRO A 12 -4.45 6.63 -12.76
C PRO A 12 -3.05 7.21 -12.58
N GLU A 13 -2.33 7.39 -13.68
CA GLU A 13 -0.91 7.77 -13.67
C GLU A 13 -0.63 9.00 -12.78
N GLN A 14 -1.47 10.04 -12.87
CA GLN A 14 -1.32 11.27 -12.07
C GLN A 14 -1.38 11.04 -10.55
N ARG A 15 -2.01 9.95 -10.10
CA ARG A 15 -2.18 9.60 -8.68
C ARG A 15 -1.25 8.48 -8.23
N ARG A 16 -0.65 7.75 -9.17
CA ARG A 16 0.20 6.58 -8.90
C ARG A 16 1.50 7.00 -8.22
N GLU A 17 2.12 8.09 -8.65
CA GLU A 17 3.36 8.59 -8.04
C GLU A 17 3.19 8.89 -6.54
N ARG A 18 2.11 9.58 -6.18
CA ARG A 18 1.79 9.89 -4.78
C ARG A 18 1.54 8.63 -3.97
N PHE A 19 0.78 7.68 -4.51
CA PHE A 19 0.56 6.39 -3.84
C PHE A 19 1.88 5.66 -3.59
N MET A 20 2.73 5.58 -4.63
CA MET A 20 4.05 4.94 -4.54
C MET A 20 4.97 5.62 -3.54
N LEU A 21 4.93 6.95 -3.43
CA LEU A 21 5.70 7.69 -2.44
C LEU A 21 5.29 7.30 -1.01
N ILE A 22 3.98 7.23 -0.72
CA ILE A 22 3.47 6.84 0.60
C ILE A 22 3.82 5.37 0.88
N HIS A 23 3.57 4.47 -0.07
CA HIS A 23 3.92 3.04 0.03
C HIS A 23 5.40 2.84 0.40
N LYS A 24 6.31 3.46 -0.37
CA LYS A 24 7.76 3.39 -0.11
C LYS A 24 8.14 3.97 1.24
N ARG A 25 7.47 5.04 1.69
CA ARG A 25 7.75 5.67 2.99
C ARG A 25 7.28 4.79 4.15
N ILE A 26 6.12 4.15 4.05
CA ILE A 26 5.65 3.20 5.06
C ILE A 26 6.65 2.06 5.20
N LEU A 27 7.02 1.41 4.09
CA LEU A 27 7.96 0.27 4.12
C LEU A 27 9.37 0.66 4.57
N LYS A 28 9.81 1.90 4.33
CA LYS A 28 11.09 2.38 4.84
C LYS A 28 11.07 2.58 6.37
N LEU A 29 9.96 3.03 6.93
CA LEU A 29 9.82 3.31 8.37
C LEU A 29 9.44 2.06 9.17
N TYR A 30 8.69 1.15 8.55
CA TYR A 30 8.19 -0.09 9.13
C TYR A 30 8.54 -1.26 8.21
N PRO A 31 9.81 -1.69 8.19
CA PRO A 31 10.29 -2.72 7.26
C PRO A 31 9.62 -4.08 7.48
N ASP A 32 9.17 -4.35 8.71
CA ASP A 32 8.49 -5.59 9.08
C ASP A 32 6.96 -5.49 8.92
N ALA A 33 6.45 -4.41 8.31
CA ALA A 33 5.02 -4.27 8.06
C ALA A 33 4.55 -5.32 7.05
N ILE A 34 3.48 -6.03 7.41
CA ILE A 34 2.82 -6.95 6.50
C ILE A 34 1.93 -6.12 5.57
N VAL A 35 2.14 -6.26 4.26
CA VAL A 35 1.28 -5.62 3.27
C VAL A 35 0.33 -6.66 2.69
N ASP A 36 -0.96 -6.46 2.90
CA ASP A 36 -2.04 -7.29 2.37
C ASP A 36 -3.09 -6.45 1.65
N MET A 37 -4.19 -7.11 1.26
CA MET A 37 -5.37 -6.43 0.74
C MET A 37 -6.54 -6.63 1.71
N SER A 38 -7.11 -5.53 2.19
CA SER A 38 -8.34 -5.52 2.99
C SER A 38 -9.31 -4.54 2.35
N TYR A 39 -10.60 -4.90 2.27
CA TYR A 39 -11.62 -4.07 1.58
C TYR A 39 -11.23 -3.64 0.15
N ARG A 40 -10.47 -4.49 -0.56
CA ARG A 40 -9.89 -4.22 -1.90
C ARG A 40 -8.87 -3.08 -1.93
N MET A 41 -8.24 -2.76 -0.80
CA MET A 41 -7.23 -1.71 -0.68
C MET A 41 -5.94 -2.27 -0.06
N PRO A 42 -4.77 -1.79 -0.49
CA PRO A 42 -3.51 -2.10 0.17
C PRO A 42 -3.56 -1.68 1.62
N THR A 43 -3.33 -2.65 2.50
CA THR A 43 -3.40 -2.48 3.95
C THR A 43 -2.06 -2.89 4.55
N TYR A 44 -1.52 -2.02 5.40
CA TYR A 44 -0.22 -2.17 6.03
C TYR A 44 -0.47 -2.43 7.51
N ARG A 45 -0.01 -3.57 8.00
CA ARG A 45 -0.19 -4.01 9.39
C ARG A 45 1.16 -4.03 10.10
N HIS A 46 1.20 -3.52 11.32
CA HIS A 46 2.39 -3.54 12.16
C HIS A 46 1.98 -3.66 13.63
N GLY A 47 2.36 -4.76 14.29
CA GLY A 47 1.83 -5.13 15.60
C GLY A 47 0.30 -5.23 15.55
N GLU A 48 -0.37 -4.59 16.51
CA GLU A 48 -1.84 -4.55 16.62
C GLU A 48 -2.48 -3.47 15.73
N GLY A 49 -1.68 -2.61 15.10
CA GLY A 49 -2.15 -1.47 14.32
C GLY A 49 -2.17 -1.75 12.81
N TRP A 50 -3.05 -1.04 12.09
CA TRP A 50 -3.10 -1.10 10.63
C TRP A 50 -3.53 0.23 10.01
N ILE A 51 -3.12 0.44 8.76
CA ILE A 51 -3.60 1.53 7.90
C ILE A 51 -3.94 0.97 6.52
N ALA A 52 -5.01 1.46 5.90
CA ALA A 52 -5.35 1.15 4.52
C ALA A 52 -5.19 2.40 3.66
N LEU A 53 -4.65 2.25 2.45
CA LEU A 53 -4.52 3.34 1.49
C LEU A 53 -5.53 3.15 0.36
N ALA A 54 -6.53 4.02 0.33
CA ALA A 54 -7.49 4.12 -0.77
C ALA A 54 -7.02 5.15 -1.80
N ASN A 55 -7.31 4.88 -3.07
CA ASN A 55 -7.11 5.81 -4.18
C ASN A 55 -8.24 5.65 -5.20
#